data_AF-A0A522VP18-F1
#
_entry.id   AF-A0A522VP18-F1
#
_cell.length_a   1.000
_cell.length_b   1.000
_cell.length_c   1.000
_cell.angle_alpha   90.00
_cell.angle_beta   90.00
_cell.angle_gamma   90.00
#
_symmetry.space_group_name_H-M   'P 1'
#
loop_
_entity.id
_entity.type
_entity.pdbx_description
1 polymer ?
#
loop_
_entity_poly.entity_id
_entity_poly.type
_entity_poly.pdbx_seq_one_letter_code
_entity_poly.pdbx_strand_id
1 'polypeptide(L)'
;MSLETIDAHYLTPEPQALRTCLALLRDYDGRAAEARATALIESLRAERGGSLLQAFMGEYDLSSREGAVLMCLAEALLRIPDQATADRL
;
A
#
# COMPACT_ATOMS: atom_id res chain seq x y z
N MET A 1 -1.63 -31.76 -10.51
CA MET A 1 -0.31 -31.10 -10.42
C MET A 1 0.47 -31.80 -9.31
N SER A 2 1.41 -32.67 -9.66
CA SER A 2 2.20 -33.41 -8.67
C SER A 2 3.26 -32.50 -8.05
N LEU A 3 3.60 -32.74 -6.77
CA LEU A 3 4.66 -32.03 -6.04
C LEU A 3 6.01 -32.09 -6.79
N GLU A 4 6.29 -33.20 -7.47
CA GLU A 4 7.47 -33.36 -8.36
C GLU A 4 7.57 -32.30 -9.46
N THR A 5 6.43 -31.80 -9.96
CA THR A 5 6.42 -30.78 -11.02
C THR A 5 6.86 -29.42 -10.47
N ILE A 6 6.51 -29.12 -9.22
CA ILE A 6 6.86 -27.86 -8.54
C ILE A 6 8.37 -27.86 -8.23
N ASP A 7 8.88 -28.97 -7.70
CA ASP A 7 10.31 -29.12 -7.38
C ASP A 7 11.19 -29.01 -8.64
N ALA A 8 10.75 -29.61 -9.76
CA ALA A 8 11.46 -29.53 -11.04
C ALA A 8 11.57 -28.10 -11.59
N HIS A 9 10.64 -27.21 -11.24
CA HIS A 9 10.64 -25.82 -11.72
C HIS A 9 11.35 -24.85 -10.76
N TYR A 10 11.73 -25.29 -9.54
CA TYR A 10 12.25 -24.43 -8.47
C TYR A 10 13.50 -23.63 -8.86
N LEU A 11 14.41 -24.22 -9.65
CA LEU A 11 15.65 -23.56 -10.13
C LEU A 11 15.66 -23.31 -11.64
N THR A 12 14.48 -23.18 -12.27
CA THR A 12 14.42 -22.92 -13.71
C THR A 12 15.07 -21.56 -14.01
N PRO A 13 15.97 -21.47 -15.00
CA PRO A 13 16.54 -20.19 -15.42
C PRO A 13 15.43 -19.20 -15.82
N GLU A 14 15.53 -17.95 -15.37
CA GLU A 14 14.53 -16.91 -15.62
C GLU A 14 14.12 -16.80 -17.11
N PRO A 15 15.04 -16.83 -18.10
CA PRO A 15 14.64 -16.75 -19.50
C PRO A 15 13.76 -17.92 -19.96
N GLN A 16 13.92 -19.10 -19.36
CA GLN A 16 13.12 -20.27 -19.66
C GLN A 16 11.75 -20.20 -18.98
N ALA A 17 11.69 -19.77 -17.72
CA ALA A 17 10.43 -19.54 -17.01
C ALA A 17 9.60 -18.46 -17.72
N LEU A 18 10.23 -17.35 -18.12
CA LEU A 18 9.56 -16.25 -18.80
C LEU A 18 8.97 -16.69 -20.15
N ARG A 19 9.71 -17.45 -20.96
CA ARG A 19 9.18 -18.01 -22.22
C ARG A 19 7.94 -18.87 -22.00
N THR A 20 7.96 -19.73 -20.97
CA THR A 20 6.80 -20.57 -20.61
C THR A 20 5.61 -19.71 -20.21
N CYS A 21 5.81 -18.71 -19.35
CA CYS A 21 4.73 -17.80 -18.92
C CYS A 21 4.17 -16.97 -20.08
N LEU A 22 5.02 -16.44 -20.96
CA LEU A 22 4.58 -15.68 -22.14
C LEU A 22 3.73 -16.54 -23.09
N ALA A 23 4.06 -17.82 -23.24
CA ALA A 23 3.29 -18.75 -24.07
C ALA A 23 1.87 -19.04 -23.52
N LEU A 24 1.60 -18.72 -22.26
CA LEU A 24 0.28 -18.83 -21.62
C LEU A 24 -0.58 -17.57 -21.84
N LEU A 25 0.03 -16.42 -22.12
CA LEU A 25 -0.65 -15.13 -22.30
C LEU A 25 -1.26 -14.93 -23.70
N ARG A 26 -1.75 -16.01 -24.33
CA ARG A 26 -2.15 -16.02 -25.75
C ARG A 26 -3.20 -14.98 -26.12
N ASP A 27 -4.14 -14.72 -25.20
CA ASP A 27 -5.25 -13.78 -25.38
C ASP A 27 -5.09 -12.52 -24.50
N TYR A 28 -3.85 -12.19 -24.12
CA TYR A 28 -3.59 -11.01 -23.30
C TYR A 28 -3.80 -9.72 -24.11
N ASP A 29 -4.82 -8.95 -23.73
CA ASP A 29 -5.03 -7.59 -24.23
C ASP A 29 -4.49 -6.56 -23.24
N GLY A 30 -3.27 -6.07 -23.52
CA GLY A 30 -2.62 -5.05 -22.72
C GLY A 30 -3.41 -3.75 -22.61
N ARG A 31 -4.18 -3.38 -23.64
CA ARG A 31 -4.98 -2.14 -23.62
C ARG A 31 -6.19 -2.28 -22.70
N ALA A 32 -6.87 -3.43 -22.73
CA ALA A 32 -7.97 -3.70 -21.81
C ALA A 32 -7.49 -3.78 -20.36
N ALA A 33 -6.34 -4.41 -20.12
CA ALA A 33 -5.72 -4.49 -18.79
C ALA A 33 -5.32 -3.09 -18.28
N GLU A 34 -4.69 -2.27 -19.12
CA GLU A 34 -4.31 -0.90 -18.79
C GLU A 34 -5.53 -0.02 -18.50
N ALA A 35 -6.54 -0.04 -19.37
CA ALA A 35 -7.76 0.74 -19.16
C ALA A 35 -8.45 0.40 -17.82
N ARG A 36 -8.50 -0.91 -17.49
CA ARG A 36 -9.07 -1.37 -16.23
C ARG A 36 -8.21 -0.95 -15.03
N ALA A 37 -6.90 -1.08 -15.12
CA ALA A 37 -5.98 -0.66 -14.07
C ALA A 37 -6.08 0.85 -13.81
N THR A 38 -6.12 1.66 -14.86
CA THR A 38 -6.27 3.12 -14.77
C THR A 38 -7.56 3.49 -14.07
N ALA A 39 -8.70 2.92 -14.48
CA ALA A 39 -9.99 3.21 -13.83
C ALA A 39 -9.99 2.87 -12.33
N LEU A 40 -9.39 1.74 -11.93
CA LEU A 40 -9.26 1.35 -10.52
C LEU A 40 -8.34 2.30 -9.74
N ILE A 41 -7.22 2.71 -10.35
CA ILE A 41 -6.29 3.65 -9.72
C ILE A 41 -6.96 5.02 -9.54
N GLU A 42 -7.67 5.49 -10.55
CA GLU A 42 -8.40 6.76 -10.49
C GLU A 42 -9.47 6.73 -9.40
N SER A 43 -10.26 5.66 -9.30
CA SER A 43 -11.27 5.54 -8.23
C SER A 43 -10.63 5.52 -6.84
N LEU A 44 -9.55 4.75 -6.65
CA LEU A 44 -8.83 4.70 -5.37
C LEU A 44 -8.20 6.03 -5.00
N ARG A 45 -7.71 6.80 -5.98
CA ARG A 45 -7.14 8.13 -5.75
C ARG A 45 -8.22 9.17 -5.46
N ALA A 46 -9.39 9.07 -6.09
CA ALA A 46 -10.52 9.95 -5.81
C ALA A 46 -11.07 9.75 -4.39
N GLU A 47 -11.07 8.51 -3.90
CA GLU A 47 -11.49 8.19 -2.53
C GLU A 47 -10.41 8.50 -1.47
N ARG A 48 -9.14 8.43 -1.85
CA ARG A 48 -8.02 8.81 -0.98
C ARG A 48 -7.85 10.34 -0.98
N GLY A 49 -8.70 11.01 -0.21
CA GLY A 49 -8.22 12.18 0.53
C GLY A 49 -7.06 11.71 1.40
N GLY A 50 -5.83 12.15 1.13
CA GLY A 50 -4.67 11.79 1.95
C GLY A 50 -5.04 12.00 3.42
N SER A 51 -4.78 10.99 4.26
CA SER A 51 -5.07 11.12 5.69
C SER A 51 -4.42 12.41 6.17
N LEU A 52 -5.17 13.30 6.83
CA LEU A 52 -4.63 14.54 7.42
C LEU A 52 -3.33 14.25 8.19
N LEU A 53 -3.26 13.08 8.83
CA LEU A 53 -2.07 12.57 9.51
C LEU A 53 -0.88 12.34 8.58
N GLN A 54 -1.07 11.74 7.40
CA GLN A 54 0.01 11.54 6.43
C GLN A 54 0.54 12.87 5.88
N ALA A 55 -0.36 13.82 5.60
CA ALA A 55 0.04 15.17 5.18
C ALA A 55 0.84 15.87 6.29
N PHE A 56 0.36 15.78 7.53
CA PHE A 56 1.04 16.30 8.72
C PHE A 56 2.42 15.66 8.93
N MET A 57 2.53 14.32 8.82
CA MET A 57 3.82 13.64 8.94
C MET A 57 4.82 14.08 7.87
N GLY A 58 4.36 14.30 6.63
CA GLY A 58 5.21 14.81 5.56
C GLY A 58 5.64 16.27 5.76
N GLU A 59 4.77 17.13 6.31
CA GLU A 59 5.08 18.54 6.57
C GLU A 59 6.12 18.72 7.69
N TYR A 60 6.12 17.86 8.70
CA TYR A 60 7.05 17.90 9.83
C TYR A 60 8.19 16.85 9.75
N ASP A 61 8.35 16.19 8.60
CA ASP A 61 9.35 15.14 8.34
C ASP A 61 9.41 14.04 9.42
N LEU A 62 8.23 13.64 9.91
CA LEU A 62 8.11 12.66 10.99
C LEU A 62 8.29 11.24 10.46
N SER A 63 9.14 10.46 11.12
CA SER A 63 9.22 9.02 10.88
C SER A 63 7.92 8.32 11.30
N SER A 64 7.67 7.10 10.79
CA SER A 64 6.52 6.28 11.18
C SER A 64 6.42 6.05 12.70
N ARG A 65 7.57 6.02 13.39
CA ARG A 65 7.63 5.87 14.85
C ARG A 65 7.23 7.15 15.56
N GLU A 66 7.70 8.30 15.10
CA GLU A 66 7.35 9.61 15.68
C GLU A 66 5.88 9.94 15.45
N GLY A 67 5.33 9.63 14.27
CA GLY A 67 3.91 9.77 13.99
C GLY A 67 3.02 8.95 14.93
N ALA A 68 3.44 7.72 15.28
CA ALA A 68 2.71 6.90 16.24
C ALA A 68 2.74 7.50 17.66
N VAL A 69 3.89 8.03 18.10
CA VAL A 69 4.01 8.70 19.40
C VAL A 69 3.13 9.96 19.46
N LEU A 70 3.08 10.74 18.38
CA LEU A 70 2.24 11.91 18.29
C LEU A 70 0.75 11.58 18.35
N MET A 71 0.30 10.49 17.71
CA MET A 71 -1.08 10.02 17.82
C MET A 71 -1.43 9.57 19.24
N CYS A 72 -0.51 8.89 19.93
CA CYS A 72 -0.70 8.55 21.34
C CYS A 72 -0.81 9.80 22.22
N LEU A 73 0.00 10.83 21.96
CA LEU A 73 -0.09 12.10 22.68
C LEU A 73 -1.43 12.80 22.42
N ALA A 74 -1.84 12.89 21.15
CA ALA A 74 -3.14 13.47 20.78
C ALA A 74 -4.31 12.70 21.43
N GLU A 75 -4.26 11.37 21.46
CA GLU A 75 -5.26 10.55 22.15
C GLU A 75 -5.27 10.84 23.66
N ALA A 76 -4.10 10.94 24.29
CA ALA A 76 -4.00 11.24 25.72
C ALA A 76 -4.60 12.62 26.05
N LEU A 77 -4.34 13.63 25.22
CA LEU A 77 -4.93 14.97 25.36
C LEU A 77 -6.45 14.96 25.14
N LEU A 78 -6.96 14.21 24.15
CA LEU A 78 -8.41 14.06 23.91
C LEU A 78 -9.17 13.37 25.05
N ARG A 79 -8.48 12.59 25.90
CA ARG A 79 -9.08 11.95 27.08
C ARG A 79 -9.15 12.88 28.30
N ILE A 80 -8.54 14.07 28.27
CA ILE A 80 -8.66 15.06 29.34
C ILE A 80 -10.04 15.73 29.22
N PRO A 81 -10.90 15.63 30.27
CA PRO A 81 -12.28 16.10 30.17
C PRO A 81 -12.43 17.64 30.18
N ASP A 82 -11.41 18.37 30.63
CA ASP A 82 -11.40 19.83 30.69
C ASP A 82 -10.43 20.40 29.65
N GLN A 83 -10.95 21.16 28.67
CA GLN A 83 -10.14 21.74 27.60
C GLN A 83 -9.12 22.77 28.11
N ALA A 84 -9.46 23.54 29.16
CA ALA A 84 -8.52 24.50 29.73
C ALA A 84 -7.30 23.82 30.37
N THR A 85 -7.46 22.60 30.89
CA THR A 85 -6.37 21.78 31.42
C THR A 85 -5.57 21.14 30.28
N ALA A 86 -6.21 20.71 29.20
CA ALA A 86 -5.52 20.14 28.04
C ALA A 86 -4.61 21.16 27.34
N ASP A 87 -5.05 22.41 27.17
CA ASP A 87 -4.31 23.47 26.47
C ASP A 87 -3.14 24.06 27.28
N ARG A 88 -3.10 23.82 28.60
CA ARG A 88 -2.10 24.38 29.51
C ARG A 88 -0.88 23.48 29.72
N LEU A 89 -0.90 22.25 29.21
CA LEU A 89 0.17 21.26 29.30
C LEU A 89 1.05 21.28 28.04
#